data_AF-A0A3A0A3T8-F1
#
_entry.id   AF-A0A3A0A3T8-F1
#
_cell.length_a   1.000
_cell.length_b   1.000
_cell.length_c   1.000
_cell.angle_alpha   90.00
_cell.angle_beta   90.00
_cell.angle_gamma   90.00
#
_symmetry.space_group_name_H-M   'P 1'
#
loop_
_entity.id
_entity.type
_entity.pdbx_description
1 polymer ?
#
loop_
_entity_poly.entity_id
_entity_poly.type
_entity_poly.pdbx_seq_one_letter_code
_entity_poly.pdbx_strand_id
1 'polypeptide(L)'
;MIHQTPPVGQYPRTQNTPLYVTGRDKPVAFVNQRRRLLFKTVDGRKHFVKIPPGIAFDDDVLRQAGELGATDIEVTDGTSPHRDTYRTGLSTFLRHAEVVNRGHGRQLVLRFTYWRKNGAPSEIERQAEQQAAKQAAASVVQLGLFGGGL
;
A
#
# COMPACT_ATOMS: atom_id res chain seq x y z
N MET A 1 -24.35 -18.68 -1.81
CA MET A 1 -24.08 -17.71 -2.89
C MET A 1 -22.61 -17.33 -2.83
N ILE A 2 -21.81 -17.82 -3.78
CA ILE A 2 -20.39 -17.50 -3.89
C ILE A 2 -20.24 -16.06 -4.41
N HIS A 3 -19.95 -15.12 -3.50
CA HIS A 3 -19.57 -13.77 -3.89
C HIS A 3 -18.20 -13.83 -4.57
N GLN A 4 -18.19 -13.78 -5.90
CA GLN A 4 -16.97 -13.54 -6.65
C GLN A 4 -16.42 -12.16 -6.26
N THR A 5 -15.16 -12.11 -5.83
CA THR A 5 -14.45 -10.86 -5.59
C THR A 5 -14.45 -10.08 -6.90
N PRO A 6 -15.01 -8.85 -6.95
CA PRO A 6 -14.99 -8.08 -8.18
C PRO A 6 -13.54 -7.83 -8.59
N PRO A 7 -13.25 -7.79 -9.90
CA PRO A 7 -11.92 -7.48 -10.41
C PRO A 7 -11.44 -6.15 -9.84
N VAL A 8 -10.14 -6.08 -9.60
CA VAL A 8 -9.49 -4.94 -8.93
C VAL A 8 -9.80 -3.63 -9.67
N GLY A 9 -10.26 -2.63 -8.93
CA GLY A 9 -10.57 -1.30 -9.48
C GLY A 9 -11.96 -1.14 -10.12
N GLN A 10 -12.94 -1.99 -9.81
CA GLN A 10 -14.36 -1.80 -10.15
C GLN A 10 -15.27 -2.15 -8.96
N TYR A 11 -15.24 -1.33 -7.92
CA TYR A 11 -16.18 -1.47 -6.80
C TYR A 11 -17.48 -0.70 -7.12
N PRO A 12 -18.67 -1.32 -6.99
CA PRO A 12 -19.92 -0.62 -7.24
C PRO A 12 -20.03 0.61 -6.34
N ARG A 13 -20.34 1.77 -6.94
CA ARG A 13 -20.33 3.08 -6.27
C ARG A 13 -21.22 3.15 -5.03
N THR A 14 -22.28 2.35 -4.98
CA THR A 14 -23.24 2.31 -3.87
C THR A 14 -22.65 1.77 -2.56
N GLN A 15 -21.45 1.20 -2.56
CA GLN A 15 -20.80 0.64 -1.36
C GLN A 15 -19.54 1.39 -0.92
N ASN A 16 -19.23 2.52 -1.56
CA ASN A 16 -17.97 3.22 -1.37
C ASN A 16 -18.22 4.64 -0.87
N THR A 17 -17.59 5.00 0.25
CA THR A 17 -17.66 6.35 0.80
C THR A 17 -16.62 7.23 0.11
N PRO A 18 -16.99 8.35 -0.54
CA PRO A 18 -16.04 9.26 -1.17
C PRO A 18 -15.23 10.01 -0.11
N LEU A 19 -13.94 10.22 -0.40
CA LEU A 19 -13.04 11.03 0.41
C LEU A 19 -12.61 12.29 -0.32
N TYR A 20 -12.49 13.37 0.43
CA TYR A 20 -12.20 14.71 -0.09
C TYR A 20 -10.95 15.27 0.56
N VAL A 21 -10.21 16.08 -0.18
CA VAL A 21 -9.19 16.97 0.42
C VAL A 21 -9.92 18.20 0.94
N THR A 22 -9.52 18.71 2.11
CA THR A 22 -10.12 19.91 2.70
C THR A 22 -10.13 21.06 1.68
N GLY A 23 -11.30 21.69 1.50
CA GLY A 23 -11.49 22.77 0.53
C GLY A 23 -11.70 22.32 -0.92
N ARG A 24 -11.83 21.01 -1.20
CA ARG A 24 -12.19 20.47 -2.52
C ARG A 24 -13.56 19.81 -2.51
N ASP A 25 -14.30 20.00 -3.59
CA ASP A 25 -15.63 19.46 -3.85
C ASP A 25 -15.60 18.13 -4.64
N LYS A 26 -14.46 17.79 -5.24
CA LYS A 26 -14.26 16.56 -6.01
C LYS A 26 -13.61 15.48 -5.15
N PRO A 27 -14.15 14.24 -5.17
CA PRO A 27 -13.55 13.13 -4.43
C PRO A 27 -12.22 12.74 -5.07
N VAL A 28 -11.24 12.41 -4.22
CA VAL A 28 -9.88 12.03 -4.63
C VAL A 28 -9.56 10.55 -4.37
N ALA A 29 -10.33 9.92 -3.49
CA ALA A 29 -10.24 8.51 -3.15
C ALA A 29 -11.59 8.03 -2.60
N PHE A 30 -11.68 6.73 -2.32
CA PHE A 30 -12.87 6.10 -1.78
C PHE A 30 -12.50 5.07 -0.71
N VAL A 31 -13.41 4.84 0.24
CA VAL A 31 -13.29 3.76 1.22
C VAL A 31 -14.41 2.76 1.02
N ASN A 32 -14.04 1.48 0.92
CA ASN A 32 -14.97 0.37 1.06
C ASN A 32 -14.88 -0.16 2.50
N GLN A 33 -15.85 0.18 3.35
CA GLN A 33 -15.82 -0.14 4.79
C GLN A 33 -15.93 -1.65 5.04
N ARG A 34 -16.74 -2.37 4.25
CA ARG A 34 -16.89 -3.83 4.37
C ARG A 34 -15.55 -4.54 4.14
N ARG A 35 -14.73 -4.03 3.22
CA ARG A 35 -13.40 -4.57 2.91
C ARG A 35 -12.27 -3.89 3.68
N ARG A 36 -12.59 -2.85 4.46
CA ARG A 36 -11.62 -2.01 5.17
C ARG A 36 -10.51 -1.49 4.24
N LEU A 37 -10.91 -1.06 3.03
CA LEU A 37 -9.99 -0.72 1.96
C LEU A 37 -10.15 0.74 1.53
N LEU A 38 -9.08 1.52 1.64
CA LEU A 38 -8.89 2.78 0.93
C LEU A 38 -8.44 2.49 -0.49
N PHE A 39 -9.09 3.06 -1.50
CA PHE A 39 -8.65 2.88 -2.88
C PHE A 39 -8.80 4.13 -3.74
N LYS A 40 -7.93 4.24 -4.75
CA LYS A 40 -8.06 5.23 -5.83
C LYS A 40 -7.49 4.70 -7.15
N THR A 41 -7.99 5.26 -8.26
CA THR A 41 -7.42 5.06 -9.58
C THR A 41 -6.69 6.33 -9.99
N VAL A 42 -5.45 6.20 -10.48
CA VAL A 42 -4.60 7.32 -10.87
C VAL A 42 -4.01 7.12 -12.26
N ASP A 43 -3.49 8.19 -12.84
CA ASP A 43 -2.56 8.15 -13.97
C ASP A 43 -1.14 8.06 -13.40
N GLY A 44 -0.49 6.90 -13.50
CA GLY A 44 0.83 6.67 -12.93
C GLY A 44 1.90 7.63 -13.47
N ARG A 45 1.77 8.11 -14.72
CA ARG A 45 2.72 9.05 -15.33
C ARG A 45 2.66 10.44 -14.69
N LYS A 46 1.51 10.80 -14.13
CA LYS A 46 1.27 12.11 -13.50
C LYS A 46 1.33 12.08 -11.98
N HIS A 47 0.87 10.99 -11.36
CA HIS A 47 0.63 10.93 -9.92
C HIS A 47 1.73 10.19 -9.15
N PHE A 48 2.60 9.44 -9.82
CA PHE A 48 3.74 8.82 -9.15
C PHE A 48 4.85 9.84 -8.95
N VAL A 49 5.26 9.97 -7.70
CA VAL A 49 6.33 10.88 -7.30
C VAL A 49 7.65 10.26 -7.75
N LYS A 50 8.50 11.05 -8.43
CA LYS A 50 9.84 10.61 -8.84
C LYS A 50 10.86 10.67 -7.70
N ILE A 51 10.76 11.68 -6.82
CA ILE A 51 11.70 11.95 -5.74
C ILE A 51 10.94 12.35 -4.45
N PRO A 52 10.91 11.50 -3.41
CA PRO A 52 11.32 10.10 -3.44
C PRO A 52 10.39 9.25 -4.34
N PRO A 53 10.88 8.17 -4.97
CA PRO A 53 10.10 7.36 -5.90
C PRO A 53 8.98 6.61 -5.17
N GLY A 54 7.73 6.97 -5.41
CA GLY A 54 6.61 6.37 -4.69
C GLY A 54 5.23 6.93 -5.04
N ILE A 55 4.26 6.58 -4.21
CA ILE A 55 2.87 7.00 -4.34
C ILE A 55 2.50 7.88 -3.16
N ALA A 56 2.00 9.08 -3.47
CA ALA A 56 1.57 10.05 -2.46
C ALA A 56 0.07 9.99 -2.19
N PHE A 57 -0.28 10.31 -0.94
CA PHE A 57 -1.63 10.57 -0.46
C PHE A 57 -1.64 11.86 0.35
N ASP A 58 -2.74 12.59 0.27
CA ASP A 58 -3.01 13.71 1.14
C ASP A 58 -3.26 13.19 2.57
N ASP A 59 -2.70 13.88 3.57
CA ASP A 59 -2.80 13.49 4.98
C ASP A 59 -4.26 13.41 5.45
N ASP A 60 -5.09 14.38 5.03
CA ASP A 60 -6.53 14.41 5.31
C ASP A 60 -7.26 13.16 4.83
N VAL A 61 -6.86 12.62 3.67
CA VAL A 61 -7.49 11.45 3.07
C VAL A 61 -7.13 10.19 3.86
N LEU A 62 -5.89 10.09 4.32
CA LEU A 62 -5.42 8.97 5.14
C LEU A 62 -6.12 8.98 6.51
N ARG A 63 -6.26 10.17 7.13
CA ARG A 63 -7.00 10.34 8.39
C ARG A 63 -8.46 9.91 8.24
N GLN A 64 -9.16 10.46 7.24
CA GLN A 64 -10.56 10.08 6.98
C GLN A 64 -10.72 8.58 6.71
N ALA A 65 -9.78 7.98 5.97
CA ALA A 65 -9.82 6.54 5.72
C ALA A 65 -9.67 5.71 7.00
N GLY A 66 -8.76 6.11 7.89
CA GLY A 66 -8.59 5.50 9.20
C GLY A 66 -9.84 5.62 10.07
N GLU A 67 -10.47 6.80 10.09
CA GLU A 67 -11.74 7.05 10.80
C GLU A 67 -12.89 6.18 10.28
N LEU A 68 -12.90 5.88 8.97
CA LEU A 68 -13.85 4.96 8.35
C LEU A 68 -13.47 3.47 8.50
N GLY A 69 -12.40 3.16 9.23
CA GLY A 69 -11.98 1.80 9.57
C GLY A 69 -11.13 1.08 8.53
N ALA A 70 -10.59 1.81 7.54
CA ALA A 70 -9.70 1.23 6.54
C ALA A 70 -8.39 0.73 7.18
N THR A 71 -7.93 -0.44 6.76
CA THR A 71 -6.65 -1.05 7.17
C THR A 71 -5.68 -1.20 6.02
N ASP A 72 -6.18 -1.19 4.79
CA ASP A 72 -5.42 -1.44 3.59
C ASP A 72 -5.60 -0.28 2.60
N ILE A 73 -4.57 -0.07 1.78
CA ILE A 73 -4.56 0.92 0.71
C ILE A 73 -4.31 0.21 -0.62
N GLU A 74 -5.10 0.54 -1.63
CA GLU A 74 -4.93 0.09 -3.01
C GLU A 74 -4.90 1.28 -3.97
N VAL A 75 -3.90 1.31 -4.84
CA VAL A 75 -3.84 2.26 -5.95
C VAL A 75 -3.78 1.48 -7.26
N THR A 76 -4.71 1.80 -8.17
CA THR A 76 -4.70 1.26 -9.53
C THR A 76 -4.16 2.32 -10.48
N ASP A 77 -3.13 2.00 -11.25
CA ASP A 77 -2.71 2.82 -12.39
C ASP A 77 -3.66 2.54 -13.56
N GLY A 78 -4.64 3.43 -13.75
CA GLY A 78 -5.63 3.31 -14.82
C GLY A 78 -5.06 3.54 -16.22
N THR A 79 -3.82 4.04 -16.33
CA THR A 79 -3.15 4.31 -17.60
C THR A 79 -2.16 3.23 -18.01
N SER A 80 -1.81 2.32 -17.10
CA SER A 80 -1.03 1.13 -17.43
C SER A 80 -1.88 0.18 -18.29
N PRO A 81 -1.33 -0.41 -19.38
CA PRO A 81 -2.04 -1.40 -20.20
C PRO A 81 -2.58 -2.58 -19.38
N HIS A 82 -1.89 -2.93 -18.29
CA HIS A 82 -2.23 -4.05 -17.41
C HIS A 82 -3.05 -3.62 -16.18
N ARG A 83 -3.38 -2.33 -16.06
CA ARG A 83 -4.00 -1.74 -14.87
C ARG A 83 -3.26 -2.11 -13.58
N ASP A 84 -1.96 -1.85 -13.55
CA ASP A 84 -1.10 -2.20 -12.43
C ASP A 84 -1.69 -1.75 -11.08
N THR A 85 -1.64 -2.65 -10.10
CA THR A 85 -2.19 -2.45 -8.77
C THR A 85 -1.07 -2.42 -7.74
N TYR A 86 -1.15 -1.46 -6.82
CA TYR A 86 -0.20 -1.26 -5.75
C TYR A 86 -0.95 -1.38 -4.44
N ARG A 87 -0.52 -2.28 -3.55
CA ARG A 87 -1.13 -2.49 -2.23
C ARG A 87 -0.14 -2.35 -1.09
N THR A 88 -0.62 -1.81 0.03
CA THR A 88 0.11 -1.77 1.30
C THR A 88 -0.88 -1.62 2.46
N GLY A 89 -0.44 -1.89 3.69
CA GLY A 89 -1.23 -1.62 4.89
C GLY A 89 -1.23 -0.13 5.23
N LEU A 90 -2.34 0.40 5.73
CA LEU A 90 -2.44 1.79 6.20
C LEU A 90 -1.42 2.06 7.32
N SER A 91 -1.24 1.10 8.24
CA SER A 91 -0.24 1.21 9.31
C SER A 91 1.20 1.26 8.78
N THR A 92 1.53 0.42 7.80
CA THR A 92 2.83 0.44 7.10
C THR A 92 3.04 1.78 6.41
N PHE A 93 2.01 2.28 5.71
CA PHE A 93 2.06 3.57 5.05
C PHE A 93 2.36 4.69 6.06
N LEU A 94 1.57 4.81 7.12
CA LEU A 94 1.73 5.87 8.12
C LEU A 94 3.07 5.79 8.86
N ARG A 95 3.62 4.59 9.07
CA ARG A 95 4.90 4.38 9.75
C ARG A 95 6.11 4.76 8.89
N HIS A 96 6.06 4.49 7.59
CA HIS A 96 7.23 4.57 6.71
C HIS A 96 7.14 5.66 5.64
N ALA A 97 6.01 6.35 5.52
CA ALA A 97 5.87 7.44 4.57
C ALA A 97 6.70 8.66 4.98
N GLU A 98 7.20 9.36 3.97
CA GLU A 98 7.92 10.62 4.10
C GLU A 98 6.96 11.79 3.81
N VAL A 99 7.13 12.90 4.52
CA VAL A 99 6.36 14.12 4.23
C VAL A 99 6.84 14.75 2.94
N VAL A 100 5.92 15.05 2.03
CA VAL A 100 6.16 15.81 0.80
C VAL A 100 5.20 16.99 0.78
N ASN A 101 5.74 18.19 0.62
CA ASN A 101 4.94 19.40 0.41
C ASN A 101 5.38 20.08 -0.90
N ARG A 102 4.51 20.05 -1.90
CA ARG A 102 4.75 20.60 -3.25
C ARG A 102 3.70 21.65 -3.66
N GLY A 103 3.14 22.37 -2.68
CA GLY A 103 2.13 23.41 -2.93
C GLY A 103 0.69 22.89 -3.09
N HIS A 104 0.44 21.60 -2.82
CA HIS A 104 -0.89 20.99 -2.88
C HIS A 104 -1.47 20.65 -1.50
N GLY A 105 -0.83 21.10 -0.42
CA GLY A 105 -1.12 20.69 0.96
C GLY A 105 -0.09 19.70 1.49
N ARG A 106 -0.30 19.24 2.73
CA ARG A 106 0.55 18.23 3.38
C ARG A 106 0.25 16.86 2.77
N GLN A 107 1.25 16.28 2.10
CA GLN A 107 1.16 14.94 1.53
C GLN A 107 2.17 14.02 2.19
N LEU A 108 1.83 12.73 2.22
CA LEU A 108 2.71 11.66 2.65
C LEU A 108 2.98 10.76 1.45
N VAL A 109 4.24 10.45 1.19
CA VAL A 109 4.66 9.55 0.12
C VAL A 109 5.23 8.26 0.69
N LEU A 110 4.73 7.14 0.22
CA LEU A 110 5.33 5.84 0.52
C LEU A 110 6.12 5.35 -0.70
N ARG A 111 7.39 5.04 -0.48
CA ARG A 111 8.29 4.53 -1.54
C ARG A 111 7.80 3.22 -2.13
N PHE A 112 8.06 3.01 -3.42
CA PHE A 112 7.67 1.77 -4.13
C PHE A 112 8.14 0.47 -3.47
N THR A 113 9.26 0.50 -2.73
CA THR A 113 9.82 -0.65 -2.01
C THR A 113 8.86 -1.25 -0.97
N TYR A 114 7.91 -0.47 -0.46
CA TYR A 114 6.89 -0.89 0.51
C TYR A 114 5.55 -1.30 -0.12
N TRP A 115 5.42 -1.22 -1.45
CA TRP A 115 4.20 -1.60 -2.15
C TRP A 115 4.31 -3.01 -2.71
N ARG A 116 3.29 -3.83 -2.46
CA ARG A 116 3.04 -5.04 -3.24
C ARG A 116 2.50 -4.64 -4.61
N LYS A 117 3.10 -5.15 -5.68
CA LYS A 117 2.68 -4.82 -7.05
C LYS A 117 2.04 -6.04 -7.71
N ASN A 118 0.81 -5.93 -8.19
CA ASN A 118 0.08 -7.00 -8.88
C ASN A 118 0.07 -8.33 -8.09
N GLY A 119 -0.08 -8.25 -6.77
CA GLY A 119 -0.05 -9.41 -5.88
C GLY A 119 1.36 -9.92 -5.54
N ALA A 120 2.41 -9.48 -6.23
CA ALA A 120 3.78 -9.80 -5.86
C ALA A 120 4.17 -9.11 -4.54
N PRO A 121 4.93 -9.79 -3.65
CA PRO A 121 5.39 -9.21 -2.40
C PRO A 121 6.26 -7.98 -2.65
N SER A 122 6.22 -7.05 -1.71
CA SER A 122 7.05 -5.85 -1.73
C SER A 122 8.53 -6.20 -1.56
N GLU A 123 9.43 -5.26 -1.86
CA GLU A 123 10.86 -5.49 -1.68
C GLU A 123 11.22 -5.70 -0.21
N ILE A 124 10.63 -4.91 0.69
CA ILE A 124 10.84 -5.05 2.13
C ILE A 124 10.38 -6.42 2.64
N GLU A 125 9.25 -6.93 2.15
CA GLU A 125 8.77 -8.26 2.51
C GLU A 125 9.72 -9.36 2.03
N ARG A 126 10.18 -9.29 0.78
CA ARG A 126 11.16 -10.24 0.25
C ARG A 126 12.48 -10.21 1.03
N GLN A 127 12.95 -9.02 1.39
CA GLN A 127 14.16 -8.88 2.20
C GLN A 127 13.98 -9.47 3.60
N ALA A 128 12.83 -9.24 4.25
CA ALA A 128 12.53 -9.81 5.55
C ALA A 128 12.48 -11.35 5.51
N GLU A 129 11.85 -11.94 4.48
CA GLU A 129 11.81 -13.39 4.26
C GLU A 129 13.22 -13.97 4.05
N GLN A 130 14.05 -13.33 3.23
CA GLN A 130 15.43 -13.75 2.99
C GLN A 130 16.29 -13.66 4.25
N GLN A 131 16.12 -12.60 5.05
CA GLN A 131 16.83 -12.45 6.31
C GLN A 131 16.42 -13.53 7.32
N ALA A 132 15.13 -13.82 7.44
CA ALA A 132 14.63 -14.88 8.30
C ALA A 132 15.18 -16.26 7.87
N ALA A 133 15.18 -16.55 6.57
CA ALA A 133 15.75 -17.79 6.03
C ALA A 133 17.26 -17.90 6.31
N LYS A 134 18.01 -16.80 6.15
CA LYS A 134 19.44 -16.76 6.46
C LYS A 134 19.72 -16.97 7.95
N GLN A 135 18.90 -16.37 8.83
CA GLN A 135 19.00 -16.56 10.27
C GLN A 135 18.68 -18.00 10.69
N ALA A 136 17.66 -18.62 10.10
CA ALA A 136 17.33 -20.02 10.34
C ALA A 136 18.44 -20.98 9.87
N ALA A 137 19.04 -20.72 8.70
CA ALA A 137 20.17 -21.51 8.23
C ALA A 137 21.40 -21.37 9.15
N ALA A 138 21.69 -20.15 9.63
CA ALA A 138 22.79 -19.90 10.54
C ALA A 138 22.61 -20.61 11.90
N SER A 139 21.39 -20.64 12.45
CA SER A 139 21.13 -21.32 13.73
C SER A 139 21.27 -22.85 13.61
N VAL A 140 20.87 -23.44 12.49
CA VAL A 140 21.06 -24.88 12.22
C VAL A 140 22.55 -25.23 12.15
N VAL A 141 23.36 -24.44 11.45
CA VAL A 141 24.82 -24.65 11.39
C VAL A 141 25.45 -24.52 12.77
N GLN A 142 25.05 -23.53 13.55
CA GLN A 142 25.56 -23.34 14.91
C GLN A 142 25.24 -24.54 15.82
N LEU A 143 24.02 -25.08 15.77
CA LEU A 143 23.63 -26.27 16.54
C LEU A 143 24.41 -27.52 16.12
N GLY A 144 24.72 -27.68 14.82
CA GLY A 144 25.53 -28.80 14.34
C GLY A 144 26.99 -28.74 14.77
N LEU A 145 27.55 -27.55 14.99
CA LEU A 145 28.95 -27.35 15.36
C LEU A 145 29.23 -27.67 16.85
N PHE A 146 28.22 -27.54 17.73
CA PHE A 146 28.36 -27.83 19.17
C PHE A 146 27.95 -29.27 19.58
N GLY A 147 27.44 -30.08 18.66
CA GLY A 147 26.96 -31.44 18.94
C GLY A 147 27.93 -32.59 18.59
N GLY A 148 29.12 -32.29 18.06
CA GLY A 148 30.03 -33.29 17.48
C GLY A 148 31.25 -33.68 18.33
N GLY A 149 31.11 -33.80 19.65
CA GLY A 149 32.21 -34.18 20.53
C GLY A 149 31.77 -35.01 21.73
N LEU A 150 31.67 -36.34 21.54
CA LEU A 150 31.82 -37.37 22.57
C LEU A 150 32.61 -38.53 21.97
#